data_AF-S4PDK5-F1
#
_entry.id   AF-S4PDK5-F1
#
_cell.length_a   1.000
_cell.length_b   1.000
_cell.length_c   1.000
_cell.angle_alpha   90.00
_cell.angle_beta   90.00
_cell.angle_gamma   90.00
#
_symmetry.space_group_name_H-M   'P 1'
#
loop_
_entity.id
_entity.type
_entity.pdbx_description
1 polymer ?
#
loop_
_entity_poly.entity_id
_entity_poly.type
_entity_poly.pdbx_seq_one_letter_code
_entity_poly.pdbx_strand_id
1 'polypeptide(L)'
;MGKKSTTSVNKSKEKRQARKLEQHRIADGMSFVTAANKLKDLAPLCKELLVYSNLEIVIDMSIHRVTELDKEVLDWAIDLTERNMKKLYETCVWGWNKERKVEEMSDDAAWYLIARDNNKKLQAFSHFRFDMDFGEPVLYCYEVQIEEGERRRGLGQHLMRVLERLAQATHMRCVRLTALTHNPSAAAFFKACGYSIDETSPSKEDSAHYEILSKATDNTEECVA
;
A
#
# COMPACT_ATOMS: atom_id res chain seq x y z
N MET A 1 55.77 5.59 1.40
CA MET A 1 54.67 5.99 0.51
C MET A 1 54.05 4.73 -0.11
N GLY A 2 52.92 4.26 0.41
CA GLY A 2 52.31 3.00 -0.03
C GLY A 2 51.54 3.17 -1.34
N LYS A 3 51.99 2.52 -2.42
CA LYS A 3 51.24 2.40 -3.68
C LYS A 3 49.96 1.60 -3.40
N LYS A 4 48.81 2.26 -3.42
CA LYS A 4 47.50 1.58 -3.40
C LYS A 4 47.42 0.66 -4.63
N SER A 5 47.10 -0.61 -4.41
CA SER A 5 46.97 -1.61 -5.48
C SER A 5 45.83 -1.19 -6.44
N THR A 6 46.00 -1.43 -7.74
CA THR A 6 45.02 -1.15 -8.80
C THR A 6 43.63 -1.73 -8.50
N THR A 7 43.56 -2.88 -7.83
CA THR A 7 42.33 -3.51 -7.35
C THR A 7 41.59 -2.64 -6.32
N SER A 8 42.33 -1.96 -5.41
CA SER A 8 41.71 -1.07 -4.41
C SER A 8 41.13 0.21 -5.03
N VAL A 9 41.74 0.70 -6.12
CA VAL A 9 41.29 1.89 -6.85
C VAL A 9 40.02 1.57 -7.66
N ASN A 10 39.95 0.39 -8.28
CA ASN A 10 38.77 -0.06 -9.02
C ASN A 10 37.56 -0.26 -8.09
N LYS A 11 37.73 -0.95 -6.96
CA LYS A 11 36.65 -1.10 -5.94
C LYS A 11 36.15 0.26 -5.43
N SER A 12 37.03 1.24 -5.24
CA SER A 12 36.64 2.59 -4.82
C SER A 12 35.86 3.36 -5.90
N LYS A 13 36.16 3.14 -7.18
CA LYS A 13 35.44 3.74 -8.31
C LYS A 13 34.06 3.11 -8.47
N GLU A 14 33.97 1.79 -8.43
CA GLU A 14 32.70 1.04 -8.46
C GLU A 14 31.77 1.46 -7.32
N LYS A 15 32.27 1.52 -6.09
CA LYS A 15 31.49 1.98 -4.93
C LYS A 15 30.99 3.42 -5.08
N ARG A 16 31.79 4.31 -5.69
CA ARG A 16 31.37 5.70 -5.95
C ARG A 16 30.29 5.75 -7.04
N GLN A 17 30.40 4.93 -8.07
CA GLN A 17 29.40 4.86 -9.14
C GLN A 17 28.08 4.26 -8.64
N ALA A 18 28.12 3.17 -7.86
CA ALA A 18 26.95 2.58 -7.23
C ALA A 18 26.20 3.58 -6.34
N ARG A 19 26.94 4.36 -5.52
CA ARG A 19 26.35 5.42 -4.69
C ARG A 19 25.66 6.52 -5.51
N LYS A 20 26.24 6.92 -6.64
CA LYS A 20 25.63 7.92 -7.52
C LYS A 20 24.35 7.39 -8.18
N LEU A 21 24.37 6.14 -8.62
CA LEU A 21 23.19 5.49 -9.20
C LEU A 21 22.05 5.41 -8.19
N GLU A 22 22.38 5.02 -6.95
CA GLU A 22 21.41 4.95 -5.86
C GLU A 22 20.82 6.33 -5.51
N GLN A 23 21.65 7.37 -5.45
CA GLN A 23 21.18 8.74 -5.24
C GLN A 23 20.25 9.21 -6.36
N HIS A 24 20.54 8.84 -7.61
CA HIS A 24 19.67 9.16 -8.75
C HIS A 24 18.34 8.43 -8.64
N ARG A 25 18.36 7.12 -8.35
CA ARG A 25 17.17 6.28 -8.18
C ARG A 25 16.25 6.82 -7.08
N ILE A 26 16.81 7.22 -5.94
CA ILE A 26 16.07 7.84 -4.84
C ILE A 26 15.48 9.19 -5.27
N ALA A 27 16.24 10.01 -6.01
CA ALA A 27 15.76 11.30 -6.48
C ALA A 27 14.60 11.16 -7.49
N ASP A 28 14.69 10.20 -8.41
CA ASP A 28 13.61 9.86 -9.36
C ASP A 28 12.38 9.37 -8.60
N GLY A 29 12.55 8.44 -7.65
CA GLY A 29 11.47 7.95 -6.81
C GLY A 29 10.77 9.06 -6.03
N MET A 30 11.54 9.96 -5.43
CA MET A 30 11.00 11.13 -4.72
C MET A 30 10.21 12.05 -5.66
N SER A 31 10.64 12.17 -6.93
CA SER A 31 9.91 12.92 -7.94
C SER A 31 8.56 12.28 -8.26
N PHE A 32 8.51 10.95 -8.42
CA PHE A 32 7.25 10.22 -8.64
C PHE A 32 6.30 10.36 -7.47
N VAL A 33 6.77 10.17 -6.23
CA VAL A 33 5.96 10.33 -5.01
C VAL A 33 5.42 11.76 -4.90
N THR A 34 6.27 12.76 -5.17
CA THR A 34 5.86 14.17 -5.16
C THR A 34 4.81 14.46 -6.24
N ALA A 35 4.96 13.88 -7.44
CA ALA A 35 3.99 14.05 -8.52
C ALA A 35 2.64 13.40 -8.17
N ALA A 36 2.66 12.16 -7.65
CA ALA A 36 1.46 11.45 -7.22
C ALA A 36 0.71 12.21 -6.12
N ASN A 37 1.43 12.71 -5.11
CA ASN A 37 0.85 13.50 -4.02
C ASN A 37 0.42 14.92 -4.43
N LYS A 38 0.67 15.37 -5.66
CA LYS A 38 0.11 16.62 -6.21
C LYS A 38 -1.18 16.40 -7.00
N LEU A 39 -1.52 15.14 -7.32
CA LEU A 39 -2.78 14.82 -7.99
C LEU A 39 -3.95 15.20 -7.08
N LYS A 40 -4.97 15.79 -7.68
CA LYS A 40 -6.24 16.13 -7.02
C LYS A 40 -7.26 15.01 -7.16
N ASP A 41 -7.20 14.27 -8.26
CA ASP A 41 -8.13 13.19 -8.56
C ASP A 41 -7.35 12.00 -9.15
N LEU A 42 -7.54 10.83 -8.53
CA LEU A 42 -6.92 9.56 -8.94
C LEU A 42 -7.88 8.69 -9.76
N ALA A 43 -9.18 9.01 -9.78
CA ALA A 43 -10.19 8.20 -10.47
C ALA A 43 -9.91 8.03 -11.97
N PRO A 44 -9.43 9.04 -12.72
CA PRO A 44 -9.13 8.88 -14.14
C PRO A 44 -8.09 7.80 -14.46
N LEU A 45 -7.19 7.47 -13.51
CA LEU A 45 -6.12 6.49 -13.69
C LEU A 45 -6.62 5.03 -13.65
N CYS A 46 -7.81 4.80 -13.09
CA CYS A 46 -8.36 3.47 -12.83
C CYS A 46 -9.88 3.41 -12.97
N LYS A 47 -10.49 4.32 -13.76
CA LYS A 47 -11.96 4.49 -13.87
C LYS A 47 -12.71 3.19 -14.15
N GLU A 48 -12.12 2.30 -14.95
CA GLU A 48 -12.65 1.01 -15.35
C GLU A 48 -12.72 0.00 -14.19
N LEU A 49 -11.94 0.24 -13.13
CA LEU A 49 -11.91 -0.57 -11.92
C LEU A 49 -12.74 0.03 -10.79
N LEU A 50 -13.28 1.24 -10.93
CA LEU A 50 -14.09 1.87 -9.89
C LEU A 50 -15.52 1.34 -9.79
N VAL A 51 -15.86 0.35 -10.60
CA VAL A 51 -17.09 -0.43 -10.45
C VAL A 51 -16.71 -1.89 -10.37
N TYR A 52 -17.16 -2.57 -9.32
CA TYR A 52 -17.06 -4.02 -9.18
C TYR A 52 -18.45 -4.61 -9.22
N SER A 53 -18.66 -5.62 -10.06
CA SER A 53 -19.91 -6.37 -10.08
C SER A 53 -19.69 -7.85 -10.25
N ASN A 54 -20.50 -8.64 -9.57
CA ASN A 54 -20.65 -10.08 -9.81
C ASN A 54 -22.15 -10.43 -9.89
N LEU A 55 -22.50 -11.71 -9.82
CA LEU A 55 -23.90 -12.16 -9.93
C LEU A 55 -24.82 -11.63 -8.81
N GLU A 56 -24.26 -11.19 -7.68
CA GLU A 56 -25.02 -10.89 -6.48
C GLU A 56 -24.87 -9.44 -5.99
N ILE A 57 -23.77 -8.77 -6.34
CA ILE A 57 -23.48 -7.39 -5.93
C ILE A 57 -22.98 -6.52 -7.06
N VAL A 58 -23.30 -5.24 -6.93
CA VAL A 58 -22.69 -4.13 -7.65
C VAL A 58 -22.19 -3.15 -6.59
N ILE A 59 -20.92 -2.79 -6.70
CA ILE A 59 -20.20 -1.92 -5.79
C ILE A 59 -19.61 -0.78 -6.61
N ASP A 60 -20.00 0.45 -6.26
CA ASP A 60 -19.40 1.68 -6.74
C ASP A 60 -18.24 2.06 -5.83
N MET A 61 -17.11 2.47 -6.40
CA MET A 61 -15.95 2.92 -5.67
C MET A 61 -15.61 4.37 -5.99
N SER A 62 -15.07 5.08 -4.99
CA SER A 62 -14.63 6.46 -5.13
C SER A 62 -13.35 6.67 -4.35
N ILE A 63 -12.44 7.48 -4.89
CA ILE A 63 -11.14 7.77 -4.27
C ILE A 63 -11.13 9.22 -3.81
N HIS A 64 -10.76 9.45 -2.55
CA HIS A 64 -10.73 10.78 -1.94
C HIS A 64 -9.48 10.95 -1.07
N ARG A 65 -9.04 12.19 -0.89
CA ARG A 65 -8.14 12.51 0.22
C ARG A 65 -8.93 12.49 1.52
N VAL A 66 -8.27 12.21 2.64
CA VAL A 66 -8.92 12.30 3.96
C VAL A 66 -9.47 13.70 4.23
N THR A 67 -8.81 14.74 3.75
CA THR A 67 -9.22 16.14 3.90
C THR A 67 -10.53 16.48 3.17
N GLU A 68 -10.95 15.63 2.23
CA GLU A 68 -12.16 15.78 1.42
C GLU A 68 -13.22 14.74 1.79
N LEU A 69 -12.92 13.86 2.76
CA LEU A 69 -13.80 12.78 3.17
C LEU A 69 -14.81 13.27 4.20
N ASP A 70 -16.09 12.90 4.02
CA ASP A 70 -17.11 13.16 5.03
C ASP A 70 -16.71 12.52 6.36
N LYS A 71 -16.93 13.25 7.46
CA LYS A 71 -16.54 12.80 8.81
C LYS A 71 -17.17 11.45 9.14
N GLU A 72 -18.42 11.23 8.75
CA GLU A 72 -19.16 9.98 8.97
C GLU A 72 -18.48 8.79 8.27
N VAL A 73 -17.87 9.01 7.11
CA VAL A 73 -17.17 7.95 6.37
C VAL A 73 -15.84 7.63 7.04
N LEU A 74 -15.10 8.64 7.51
CA LEU A 74 -13.85 8.42 8.26
C LEU A 74 -14.12 7.72 9.60
N ASP A 75 -15.12 8.17 10.35
CA ASP A 75 -15.55 7.54 11.61
C ASP A 75 -15.93 6.06 11.38
N TRP A 76 -16.67 5.76 10.31
CA TRP A 76 -16.99 4.38 9.93
C TRP A 76 -15.74 3.56 9.57
N ALA A 77 -14.78 4.13 8.84
CA ALA A 77 -13.54 3.44 8.49
C ALA A 77 -12.72 3.08 9.75
N ILE A 78 -12.63 4.00 10.71
CA ILE A 78 -11.98 3.80 12.00
C ILE A 78 -12.70 2.71 12.81
N ASP A 79 -14.03 2.78 12.89
CA ASP A 79 -14.85 1.76 13.56
C ASP A 79 -14.68 0.37 12.94
N LEU A 80 -14.73 0.26 11.61
CA LEU A 80 -14.54 -1.00 10.91
C LEU A 80 -13.15 -1.58 11.16
N THR A 81 -12.12 -0.73 11.19
CA THR A 81 -10.75 -1.14 11.54
C THR A 81 -10.69 -1.65 12.98
N GLU A 82 -11.31 -0.94 13.93
CA GLU A 82 -11.36 -1.36 15.33
C GLU A 82 -12.04 -2.73 15.47
N ARG A 83 -13.23 -2.91 14.87
CA ARG A 83 -13.96 -4.18 14.89
C ARG A 83 -13.15 -5.35 14.34
N ASN A 84 -12.40 -5.13 13.26
CA ASN A 84 -11.67 -6.20 12.58
C ASN A 84 -10.30 -6.49 13.20
N MET A 85 -9.62 -5.46 13.69
CA MET A 85 -8.20 -5.52 13.99
C MET A 85 -7.87 -5.44 15.49
N LYS A 86 -8.73 -4.84 16.33
CA LYS A 86 -8.42 -4.59 17.75
C LYS A 86 -7.91 -5.84 18.48
N LYS A 87 -8.65 -6.95 18.38
CA LYS A 87 -8.27 -8.20 19.04
C LYS A 87 -6.92 -8.74 18.54
N LEU A 88 -6.61 -8.58 17.25
CA LEU A 88 -5.33 -9.01 16.69
C LEU A 88 -4.19 -8.13 17.21
N TYR A 89 -4.38 -6.82 17.27
CA TYR A 89 -3.39 -5.91 17.83
C TYR A 89 -3.14 -6.17 19.33
N GLU A 90 -4.18 -6.40 20.12
CA GLU A 90 -4.09 -6.73 21.55
C GLU A 90 -3.35 -8.06 21.81
N THR A 91 -3.35 -8.99 20.85
CA THR A 91 -2.61 -10.26 20.96
C THR A 91 -1.11 -10.17 20.66
N CYS A 92 -0.59 -9.00 20.26
CA CYS A 92 0.84 -8.79 19.99
C CYS A 92 1.40 -7.60 20.75
N VAL A 93 2.74 -7.47 20.74
CA VAL A 93 3.47 -6.43 21.50
C VAL A 93 3.10 -4.99 21.13
N TRP A 94 2.47 -4.77 19.97
CA TRP A 94 2.02 -3.45 19.55
C TRP A 94 0.83 -2.94 20.39
N GLY A 95 -0.06 -3.85 20.82
CA GLY A 95 -1.31 -3.49 21.47
C GLY A 95 -2.24 -2.67 20.56
N TRP A 96 -3.44 -2.34 21.06
CA TRP A 96 -4.37 -1.44 20.39
C TRP A 96 -4.39 -0.09 21.08
N ASN A 97 -4.07 0.98 20.33
CA ASN A 97 -4.20 2.35 20.78
C ASN A 97 -5.11 3.09 19.79
N LYS A 98 -6.33 3.41 20.23
CA LYS A 98 -7.35 4.00 19.36
C LYS A 98 -6.94 5.39 18.91
N GLU A 99 -6.41 6.21 19.80
CA GLU A 99 -6.02 7.59 19.53
C GLU A 99 -4.92 7.64 18.45
N ARG A 100 -3.88 6.81 18.58
CA ARG A 100 -2.82 6.69 17.57
C ARG A 100 -3.34 6.19 16.22
N LYS A 101 -4.29 5.24 16.23
CA LYS A 101 -4.88 4.73 14.99
C LYS A 101 -5.75 5.79 14.31
N VAL A 102 -6.49 6.58 15.08
CA VAL A 102 -7.23 7.76 14.57
C VAL A 102 -6.26 8.79 13.99
N GLU A 103 -5.16 9.10 14.67
CA GLU A 103 -4.11 10.02 14.17
C GLU A 103 -3.51 9.52 12.84
N GLU A 104 -3.16 8.23 12.75
CA GLU A 104 -2.62 7.60 11.54
C GLU A 104 -3.60 7.67 10.36
N MET A 105 -4.88 7.39 10.62
CA MET A 105 -5.95 7.38 9.63
C MET A 105 -6.40 8.80 9.23
N SER A 106 -6.18 9.81 10.09
CA SER A 106 -6.60 11.19 9.84
C SER A 106 -5.50 12.09 9.27
N ASP A 107 -4.33 11.53 8.96
CA ASP A 107 -3.19 12.26 8.43
C ASP A 107 -3.45 12.82 7.02
N ASP A 108 -3.12 14.08 6.78
CA ASP A 108 -3.38 14.80 5.51
C ASP A 108 -2.82 14.12 4.24
N ALA A 109 -1.82 13.24 4.39
CA ALA A 109 -1.28 12.45 3.27
C ALA A 109 -2.13 11.21 2.91
N ALA A 110 -3.15 10.89 3.70
CA ALA A 110 -3.99 9.72 3.52
C ALA A 110 -4.95 9.84 2.33
N TRP A 111 -4.94 8.80 1.51
CA TRP A 111 -5.94 8.55 0.49
C TRP A 111 -6.85 7.39 0.89
N TYR A 112 -8.11 7.51 0.49
CA TYR A 112 -9.16 6.54 0.78
C TYR A 112 -9.81 6.06 -0.51
N LEU A 113 -9.76 4.76 -0.76
CA LEU A 113 -10.62 4.08 -1.72
C LEU A 113 -11.84 3.57 -0.96
N ILE A 114 -13.01 4.14 -1.21
CA ILE A 114 -14.27 3.80 -0.52
C ILE A 114 -15.17 3.01 -1.46
N ALA A 115 -15.67 1.86 -1.02
CA ALA A 115 -16.62 1.02 -1.73
C ALA A 115 -18.02 1.10 -1.11
N ARG A 116 -19.02 1.39 -1.94
CA ARG A 116 -20.44 1.47 -1.56
C ARG A 116 -21.30 0.57 -2.42
N ASP A 117 -22.35 0.00 -1.84
CA ASP A 117 -23.35 -0.73 -2.61
C ASP A 117 -24.36 0.20 -3.31
N ASN A 118 -25.32 -0.41 -4.02
CA ASN A 118 -26.40 0.31 -4.72
C ASN A 118 -27.28 1.17 -3.79
N ASN A 119 -27.35 0.82 -2.50
CA ASN A 119 -28.08 1.59 -1.49
C ASN A 119 -27.20 2.68 -0.85
N LYS A 120 -26.00 2.91 -1.41
CA LYS A 120 -24.98 3.85 -0.92
C LYS A 120 -24.46 3.51 0.47
N LYS A 121 -24.66 2.28 0.94
CA LYS A 121 -24.10 1.79 2.21
C LYS A 121 -22.61 1.51 2.01
N LEU A 122 -21.81 1.91 3.00
CA LEU A 122 -20.37 1.65 3.05
C LEU A 122 -20.12 0.15 3.28
N GLN A 123 -19.29 -0.45 2.44
CA GLN A 123 -19.05 -1.90 2.43
C GLN A 123 -17.58 -2.28 2.62
N ALA A 124 -16.67 -1.46 2.11
CA ALA A 124 -15.24 -1.66 2.30
C ALA A 124 -14.47 -0.37 2.07
N PHE A 125 -13.24 -0.33 2.56
CA PHE A 125 -12.31 0.71 2.17
C PHE A 125 -10.87 0.21 2.12
N SER A 126 -10.02 0.98 1.47
CA SER A 126 -8.58 0.96 1.72
C SER A 126 -8.06 2.35 2.03
N HIS A 127 -7.21 2.44 3.05
CA HIS A 127 -6.39 3.61 3.35
C HIS A 127 -4.98 3.35 2.83
N PHE A 128 -4.48 4.26 1.99
CA PHE A 128 -3.17 4.14 1.38
C PHE A 128 -2.47 5.49 1.26
N ARG A 129 -1.15 5.46 1.01
CA ARG A 129 -0.33 6.64 0.75
C ARG A 129 0.67 6.36 -0.37
N PHE A 130 1.11 7.40 -1.07
CA PHE A 130 2.32 7.36 -1.89
C PHE A 130 3.48 7.85 -1.04
N ASP A 131 4.51 7.03 -0.87
CA ASP A 131 5.63 7.35 0.01
C ASP A 131 6.96 6.80 -0.51
N MET A 132 8.06 7.31 0.04
CA MET A 132 9.39 6.73 -0.09
C MET A 132 9.63 5.78 1.08
N ASP A 133 9.67 4.48 0.80
CA ASP A 133 9.88 3.45 1.82
C ASP A 133 11.10 2.59 1.48
N PHE A 134 12.06 2.51 2.39
CA PHE A 134 13.39 1.91 2.18
C PHE A 134 14.10 2.42 0.90
N GLY A 135 13.87 3.68 0.52
CA GLY A 135 14.48 4.29 -0.67
C GLY A 135 13.82 3.90 -2.00
N GLU A 136 12.65 3.26 -1.96
CA GLU A 136 11.83 2.97 -3.15
C GLU A 136 10.52 3.79 -3.11
N PRO A 137 10.04 4.31 -4.25
CA PRO A 137 8.71 4.90 -4.33
C PRO A 137 7.66 3.77 -4.27
N VAL A 138 6.74 3.83 -3.31
CA VAL A 138 5.72 2.79 -3.11
C VAL A 138 4.32 3.37 -2.95
N LEU A 139 3.32 2.59 -3.34
CA LEU A 139 1.97 2.77 -2.79
C LEU A 139 1.86 1.88 -1.56
N TYR A 140 1.85 2.50 -0.38
CA TYR A 140 1.71 1.79 0.89
C TYR A 140 0.24 1.62 1.26
N CYS A 141 -0.26 0.39 1.30
CA CYS A 141 -1.60 0.05 1.78
C CYS A 141 -1.54 -0.13 3.31
N TYR A 142 -2.02 0.88 4.05
CA TYR A 142 -2.07 0.86 5.51
C TYR A 142 -3.21 -0.04 5.99
N GLU A 143 -4.40 0.14 5.42
CA GLU A 143 -5.58 -0.64 5.78
C GLU A 143 -6.30 -1.12 4.52
N VAL A 144 -6.84 -2.33 4.58
CA VAL A 144 -7.85 -2.84 3.65
C VAL A 144 -8.89 -3.59 4.48
N GLN A 145 -10.07 -3.01 4.58
CA GLN A 145 -11.10 -3.48 5.51
C GLN A 145 -12.42 -3.66 4.77
N ILE A 146 -13.11 -4.76 5.08
CA ILE A 146 -14.34 -5.17 4.40
C ILE A 146 -15.36 -5.56 5.48
N GLU A 147 -16.58 -5.06 5.35
CA GLU A 147 -17.71 -5.49 6.17
C GLU A 147 -17.93 -6.99 6.05
N GLU A 148 -18.30 -7.64 7.15
CA GLU A 148 -18.33 -9.10 7.24
C GLU A 148 -19.19 -9.75 6.15
N GLY A 149 -20.35 -9.17 5.84
CA GLY A 149 -21.27 -9.66 4.82
C GLY A 149 -20.75 -9.60 3.37
N GLU A 150 -19.71 -8.80 3.12
CA GLU A 150 -19.14 -8.60 1.78
C GLU A 150 -17.80 -9.34 1.59
N ARG A 151 -17.35 -10.07 2.61
CA ARG A 151 -16.13 -10.89 2.54
C ARG A 151 -16.33 -12.12 1.67
N ARG A 152 -15.23 -12.61 1.08
CA ARG A 152 -15.20 -13.82 0.23
C ARG A 152 -16.01 -13.74 -1.05
N ARG A 153 -16.41 -12.52 -1.47
CA ARG A 153 -17.15 -12.25 -2.70
C ARG A 153 -16.30 -11.55 -3.77
N GLY A 154 -14.97 -11.66 -3.69
CA GLY A 154 -14.04 -11.05 -4.64
C GLY A 154 -13.73 -9.56 -4.40
N LEU A 155 -14.53 -8.84 -3.61
CA LEU A 155 -14.37 -7.40 -3.38
C LEU A 155 -12.97 -7.01 -2.88
N GLY A 156 -12.40 -7.77 -1.93
CA GLY A 156 -11.05 -7.50 -1.43
C GLY A 156 -9.97 -7.60 -2.51
N GLN A 157 -10.04 -8.61 -3.37
CA GLN A 157 -9.08 -8.76 -4.47
C GLN A 157 -9.21 -7.60 -5.47
N HIS A 158 -10.44 -7.13 -5.69
CA HIS A 158 -10.70 -6.00 -6.57
C HIS A 158 -10.16 -4.68 -6.00
N LEU A 159 -10.30 -4.44 -4.70
CA LEU A 159 -9.68 -3.28 -4.03
C LEU A 159 -8.15 -3.28 -4.23
N MET A 160 -7.49 -4.42 -4.00
CA MET A 160 -6.05 -4.52 -4.22
C MET A 160 -5.67 -4.25 -5.68
N ARG A 161 -6.47 -4.72 -6.65
CA ARG A 161 -6.24 -4.45 -8.08
C ARG A 161 -6.36 -2.96 -8.42
N VAL A 162 -7.24 -2.22 -7.76
CA VAL A 162 -7.29 -0.74 -7.90
C VAL A 162 -5.99 -0.12 -7.41
N LEU A 163 -5.50 -0.52 -6.24
CA LEU A 163 -4.22 -0.02 -5.70
C LEU A 163 -3.05 -0.37 -6.62
N GLU A 164 -2.99 -1.59 -7.14
CA GLU A 164 -1.96 -2.03 -8.09
C GLU A 164 -1.97 -1.18 -9.36
N ARG A 165 -3.16 -0.87 -9.90
CA ARG A 165 -3.32 0.00 -11.06
C ARG A 165 -2.86 1.44 -10.76
N LEU A 166 -3.21 1.97 -9.59
CA LEU A 166 -2.77 3.30 -9.17
C LEU A 166 -1.25 3.36 -9.03
N ALA A 167 -0.65 2.36 -8.37
CA ALA A 167 0.80 2.25 -8.22
C ALA A 167 1.51 2.25 -9.59
N GLN A 168 1.00 1.47 -10.54
CA GLN A 168 1.55 1.44 -11.90
C GLN A 168 1.40 2.80 -12.59
N ALA A 169 0.20 3.40 -12.55
CA ALA A 169 -0.10 4.66 -13.21
C ALA A 169 0.66 5.87 -12.63
N THR A 170 1.12 5.78 -11.38
CA THR A 170 1.93 6.82 -10.72
C THR A 170 3.41 6.48 -10.61
N HIS A 171 3.87 5.44 -11.32
CA HIS A 171 5.27 5.01 -11.35
C HIS A 171 5.84 4.59 -9.98
N MET A 172 4.99 4.11 -9.08
CA MET A 172 5.46 3.41 -7.88
C MET A 172 6.07 2.07 -8.27
N ARG A 173 7.10 1.64 -7.53
CA ARG A 173 7.81 0.38 -7.73
C ARG A 173 6.94 -0.83 -7.39
N CYS A 174 6.11 -0.69 -6.37
CA CYS A 174 5.25 -1.76 -5.87
C CYS A 174 4.07 -1.19 -5.07
N VAL A 175 3.11 -2.08 -4.80
CA VAL A 175 2.22 -1.93 -3.64
C VAL A 175 2.86 -2.68 -2.48
N ARG A 176 2.97 -2.04 -1.32
CA ARG A 176 3.53 -2.61 -0.09
C ARG A 176 2.53 -2.53 1.06
N LEU A 177 2.58 -3.48 1.99
CA LEU A 177 1.73 -3.50 3.18
C LEU A 177 2.37 -4.30 4.32
N THR A 178 1.87 -4.10 5.53
CA THR A 178 2.22 -4.91 6.70
C THR A 178 1.09 -5.84 7.07
N ALA A 179 1.40 -7.14 7.24
CA ALA A 179 0.44 -8.13 7.69
C ALA A 179 0.87 -8.74 9.02
N LEU A 180 -0.06 -8.84 9.98
CA LEU A 180 0.18 -9.53 11.24
C LEU A 180 0.32 -11.04 10.99
N THR A 181 1.37 -11.67 11.50
CA THR A 181 1.66 -13.10 11.30
C THR A 181 0.60 -14.00 11.92
N HIS A 182 -0.06 -13.55 13.00
CA HIS A 182 -1.18 -14.23 13.65
C HIS A 182 -2.54 -13.92 13.00
N ASN A 183 -2.57 -13.37 11.79
CA ASN A 183 -3.76 -13.25 10.96
C ASN A 183 -3.66 -14.15 9.71
N PRO A 184 -3.88 -15.48 9.83
CA PRO A 184 -3.69 -16.42 8.72
C PRO A 184 -4.68 -16.18 7.57
N SER A 185 -5.85 -15.60 7.84
CA SER A 185 -6.82 -15.25 6.81
C SER A 185 -6.29 -14.15 5.90
N ALA A 186 -5.69 -13.09 6.48
CA ALA A 186 -5.06 -12.03 5.69
C ALA A 186 -3.84 -12.54 4.92
N ALA A 187 -2.98 -13.36 5.55
CA ALA A 187 -1.83 -13.95 4.89
C ALA A 187 -2.22 -14.79 3.65
N ALA A 188 -3.24 -15.65 3.79
CA ALA A 188 -3.77 -16.43 2.67
C ALA A 188 -4.38 -15.54 1.58
N PHE A 189 -5.09 -14.48 1.97
CA PHE A 189 -5.69 -13.51 1.05
C PHE A 189 -4.63 -12.77 0.23
N PHE A 190 -3.60 -12.19 0.85
CA PHE A 190 -2.56 -11.46 0.14
C PHE A 190 -1.74 -12.36 -0.77
N LYS A 191 -1.43 -13.58 -0.33
CA LYS A 191 -0.81 -14.60 -1.19
C LYS A 191 -1.67 -14.91 -2.41
N ALA A 192 -2.99 -15.04 -2.26
CA ALA A 192 -3.91 -15.24 -3.38
C ALA A 192 -3.98 -14.03 -4.33
N CYS A 193 -3.68 -12.82 -3.84
CA CYS A 193 -3.53 -11.62 -4.68
C CYS A 193 -2.16 -11.52 -5.38
N GLY A 194 -1.24 -12.45 -5.11
CA GLY A 194 0.10 -12.48 -5.70
C GLY A 194 1.16 -11.69 -4.92
N TYR A 195 0.89 -11.32 -3.66
CA TYR A 195 1.88 -10.68 -2.81
C TYR A 195 2.83 -11.73 -2.21
N SER A 196 4.08 -11.33 -2.06
CA SER A 196 5.14 -12.12 -1.42
C SER A 196 5.81 -11.33 -0.30
N ILE A 197 6.56 -12.02 0.56
CA ILE A 197 7.38 -11.37 1.59
C ILE A 197 8.37 -10.42 0.91
N ASP A 198 8.36 -9.16 1.32
CA ASP A 198 9.26 -8.12 0.84
C ASP A 198 10.67 -8.34 1.40
N GLU A 199 11.71 -7.96 0.66
CA GLU A 199 13.10 -8.06 1.11
C GLU A 199 13.40 -7.19 2.34
N THR A 200 12.58 -6.17 2.60
CA THR A 200 12.67 -5.31 3.78
C THR A 200 11.94 -5.87 5.01
N SER A 201 11.22 -6.98 4.85
CA SER A 201 10.55 -7.63 5.97
C SER A 201 11.59 -8.07 7.01
N PRO A 202 11.37 -7.80 8.31
CA PRO A 202 12.25 -8.31 9.35
C PRO A 202 12.30 -9.84 9.30
N SER A 203 13.44 -10.40 9.72
CA SER A 203 13.55 -11.85 9.88
C SER A 203 12.61 -12.32 10.99
N LYS A 204 12.25 -13.61 10.98
CA LYS A 204 11.42 -14.20 12.05
C LYS A 204 12.08 -14.14 13.43
N GLU A 205 13.41 -14.03 13.46
CA GLU A 205 14.19 -13.88 14.68
C GLU A 205 14.08 -12.45 15.23
N ASP A 206 13.95 -11.46 14.35
CA ASP A 206 13.83 -10.03 14.70
C ASP A 206 12.39 -9.60 15.00
N SER A 207 11.40 -10.21 14.33
CA SER A 207 9.97 -9.94 14.54
C SER A 207 9.11 -11.16 14.28
N ALA A 208 8.44 -11.66 15.31
CA ALA A 208 7.53 -12.79 15.20
C ALA A 208 6.08 -12.39 14.87
N HIS A 209 5.73 -11.10 14.93
CA HIS A 209 4.34 -10.63 14.98
C HIS A 209 3.82 -9.98 13.69
N TYR A 210 4.69 -9.62 12.75
CA TYR A 210 4.31 -9.07 11.45
C TYR A 210 5.33 -9.43 10.36
N GLU A 211 4.86 -9.41 9.13
CA GLU A 211 5.67 -9.51 7.92
C GLU A 211 5.33 -8.33 7.00
N ILE A 212 6.31 -7.84 6.25
CA ILE A 212 6.09 -6.86 5.19
C ILE A 212 5.90 -7.64 3.89
N LEU A 213 4.81 -7.35 3.18
CA LEU A 213 4.49 -7.97 1.90
C LEU A 213 4.52 -6.90 0.80
N SER A 214 4.92 -7.29 -0.40
CA SER A 214 4.82 -6.43 -1.57
C SER A 214 4.50 -7.19 -2.85
N LYS A 215 4.02 -6.42 -3.83
CA LYS A 215 3.80 -6.86 -5.20
C LYS A 215 4.31 -5.77 -6.14
N ALA A 216 5.33 -6.10 -6.93
CA ALA A 216 5.93 -5.19 -7.88
C ALA A 216 4.91 -4.74 -8.93
N THR A 217 5.03 -3.50 -9.39
CA THR A 217 4.33 -3.06 -10.59
C THR A 217 5.02 -3.64 -11.82
N ASP A 218 4.23 -4.15 -12.75
CA ASP A 218 4.74 -4.57 -14.05
C ASP A 218 5.06 -3.31 -14.86
N ASN A 219 6.25 -2.75 -14.65
CA ASN A 219 6.84 -1.77 -15.54
C ASN A 219 7.39 -2.49 -16.77
N THR A 220 6.51 -3.14 -17.52
CA THR A 220 6.80 -3.34 -18.93
C THR A 220 6.65 -1.95 -19.54
N GLU A 221 7.79 -1.30 -19.81
CA GLU A 221 7.82 -0.27 -20.83
C GLU A 221 7.19 -0.92 -22.06
N GLU A 222 5.95 -0.54 -22.40
CA GLU A 222 5.47 -0.71 -23.75
C GLU A 222 6.40 0.15 -24.60
N CYS A 223 7.51 -0.45 -25.06
CA CYS A 223 8.23 -0.02 -26.23
C CYS A 223 7.25 -0.11 -27.40
N VAL A 224 6.39 0.90 -27.53
CA VAL A 224 5.61 1.12 -28.74
C VAL A 224 6.63 1.49 -29.81
N ALA A 225 6.87 0.52 -30.69
CA ALA A 225 7.70 0.63 -31.87
C ALA A 225 7.20 1.70 -32.85
#